data_AF-A0A2N3V3L2-F1
#
_entry.id   AF-A0A2N3V3L2-F1
#
_cell.length_a   1.000
_cell.length_b   1.000
_cell.length_c   1.000
_cell.angle_alpha   90.00
_cell.angle_beta   90.00
_cell.angle_gamma   90.00
#
_symmetry.space_group_name_H-M   'P 1'
#
loop_
_entity.id
_entity.type
_entity.pdbx_description
1 polymer ?
#
loop_
_entity_poly.entity_id
_entity_poly.type
_entity_poly.pdbx_seq_one_letter_code
_entity_poly.pdbx_strand_id
1 'polypeptide(L)'
;MEFNNYILLYGPQPEDVVAAVQQMTDLYADSGFTEGIRVYRATAKDDLFLLNFTNQPDFERFKYFVNYLTYPEVENFEAKTLGYWTVTAGDKLPQQYTGQRALVYVSEQDTEGDNVHAVFEEQDNTIKMGFASGEEFKVLGKKEFPFSEPTFASEDFSLMSTFTPAPSRQKETKPGCSFLMASFLAFGIFCLWLII
;
A
#
# COMPACT_ATOMS: atom_id res chain seq x y z
N MET A 1 11.54 3.62 -17.78
CA MET A 1 10.57 3.07 -16.82
C MET A 1 11.17 1.80 -16.25
N GLU A 2 11.09 1.57 -14.95
CA GLU A 2 11.62 0.34 -14.33
C GLU A 2 10.48 -0.53 -13.85
N PHE A 3 10.49 -1.83 -14.18
CA PHE A 3 9.46 -2.79 -13.75
C PHE A 3 9.86 -3.56 -12.48
N ASN A 4 10.70 -2.96 -11.63
CA ASN A 4 11.16 -3.59 -10.39
C ASN A 4 10.01 -3.71 -9.39
N ASN A 5 9.56 -2.62 -8.79
CA ASN A 5 8.36 -2.61 -7.95
C ASN A 5 7.41 -1.52 -8.45
N TYR A 6 6.15 -1.86 -8.65
CA TYR A 6 5.16 -0.98 -9.28
C TYR A 6 3.74 -1.35 -8.85
N ILE A 7 2.80 -0.43 -9.06
CA ILE A 7 1.37 -0.66 -8.81
C ILE A 7 0.62 -0.51 -10.13
N LEU A 8 -0.28 -1.43 -10.43
CA LEU A 8 -1.23 -1.35 -11.52
C LEU A 8 -2.62 -0.96 -11.01
N LEU A 9 -3.27 -0.09 -11.77
CA LEU A 9 -4.66 0.27 -11.59
C LEU A 9 -5.43 -0.12 -12.86
N TYR A 10 -6.45 -0.96 -12.71
CA TYR A 10 -7.34 -1.34 -13.80
C TYR A 10 -8.73 -0.76 -13.58
N GLY A 11 -9.29 -0.08 -14.58
CA GLY A 11 -10.65 0.43 -14.59
C GLY A 11 -10.86 1.94 -14.37
N PRO A 12 -10.08 2.68 -13.56
CA PRO A 12 -10.45 4.05 -13.19
C PRO A 12 -10.30 5.01 -14.37
N GLN A 13 -11.01 6.15 -14.33
CA GLN A 13 -10.80 7.21 -15.33
C GLN A 13 -9.47 7.95 -15.08
N PRO A 14 -8.81 8.49 -16.12
CA PRO A 14 -7.54 9.20 -15.97
C PRO A 14 -7.55 10.32 -14.94
N GLU A 15 -8.62 11.11 -14.90
CA GLU A 15 -8.82 12.21 -13.93
C GLU A 15 -8.90 11.71 -12.48
N ASP A 16 -9.53 10.57 -12.26
CA ASP A 16 -9.69 9.96 -10.94
C ASP A 16 -8.35 9.39 -10.46
N VAL A 17 -7.56 8.80 -11.37
CA VAL A 17 -6.17 8.39 -11.09
C VAL A 17 -5.32 9.59 -10.69
N VAL A 18 -5.42 10.71 -11.42
CA VAL A 18 -4.68 11.93 -11.08
C VAL A 18 -5.07 12.44 -9.70
N ALA A 19 -6.36 12.48 -9.39
CA ALA A 19 -6.84 12.92 -8.09
C ALA A 19 -6.36 11.98 -6.96
N ALA A 20 -6.52 10.67 -7.13
CA ALA A 20 -6.16 9.68 -6.10
C ALA A 20 -4.64 9.67 -5.84
N VAL A 21 -3.82 9.67 -6.89
CA VAL A 21 -2.36 9.67 -6.74
C VAL A 21 -1.86 10.97 -6.13
N GLN A 22 -2.44 12.13 -6.48
CA GLN A 22 -2.07 13.39 -5.83
C GLN A 22 -2.46 13.39 -4.34
N GLN A 23 -3.67 12.93 -4.00
CA GLN A 23 -4.09 12.86 -2.60
C GLN A 23 -3.21 11.90 -1.78
N MET A 24 -2.85 10.74 -2.33
CA MET A 24 -1.90 9.81 -1.72
C MET A 24 -0.53 10.48 -1.50
N THR A 25 -0.05 11.16 -2.54
CA THR A 25 1.25 11.84 -2.54
C THR A 25 1.31 12.92 -1.45
N ASP A 26 0.24 13.70 -1.30
CA ASP A 26 0.09 14.72 -0.26
C ASP A 26 -0.02 14.08 1.14
N LEU A 27 -0.82 13.01 1.28
CA LEU A 27 -1.05 12.33 2.56
C LEU A 27 0.24 11.75 3.16
N TYR A 28 1.10 11.18 2.31
CA TYR A 28 2.36 10.56 2.73
C TYR A 28 3.59 11.41 2.43
N ALA A 29 3.43 12.74 2.32
CA ALA A 29 4.53 13.67 2.02
C ALA A 29 5.73 13.53 2.95
N ASP A 30 5.49 13.35 4.25
CA ASP A 30 6.53 13.25 5.28
C ASP A 30 7.33 11.92 5.21
N SER A 31 6.92 10.98 4.35
CA SER A 31 7.63 9.71 4.18
C SER A 31 8.91 9.82 3.33
N GLY A 32 9.03 10.85 2.49
CA GLY A 32 10.11 11.01 1.50
C GLY A 32 10.00 10.09 0.27
N PHE A 33 9.02 9.18 0.22
CA PHE A 33 8.84 8.22 -0.87
C PHE A 33 7.84 8.66 -1.94
N THR A 34 7.11 9.76 -1.70
CA THR A 34 6.08 10.25 -2.62
C THR A 34 6.57 11.34 -3.57
N GLU A 35 7.85 11.72 -3.49
CA GLU A 35 8.43 12.68 -4.42
C GLU A 35 8.74 12.02 -5.78
N GLY A 36 8.17 12.58 -6.85
CA GLY A 36 8.41 12.13 -8.21
C GLY A 36 7.74 10.80 -8.56
N ILE A 37 6.59 10.47 -7.98
CA ILE A 37 5.80 9.31 -8.44
C ILE A 37 5.38 9.56 -9.90
N ARG A 38 5.66 8.61 -10.79
CA ARG A 38 5.30 8.69 -12.21
C ARG A 38 4.14 7.76 -12.48
N VAL A 39 3.08 8.29 -13.08
CA VAL A 39 1.95 7.49 -13.58
C VAL A 39 2.05 7.41 -15.09
N TYR A 40 2.06 6.19 -15.59
CA TYR A 40 2.00 5.89 -17.01
C TYR A 40 0.64 5.30 -17.36
N ARG A 41 0.18 5.55 -18.57
CA ARG A 41 -1.04 4.97 -19.14
C ARG A 41 -0.67 4.01 -20.25
N ALA A 42 -1.28 2.82 -20.25
CA ALA A 42 -1.06 1.85 -21.31
C ALA A 42 -1.58 2.39 -22.65
N THR A 43 -0.84 2.16 -23.73
CA THR A 43 -1.14 2.71 -25.06
C THR A 43 -2.25 1.93 -25.77
N ALA A 44 -2.39 0.63 -25.45
CA ALA A 44 -3.40 -0.25 -26.03
C ALA A 44 -4.67 -0.38 -25.17
N LYS A 45 -4.63 0.07 -23.90
CA LYS A 45 -5.72 -0.09 -22.94
C LYS A 45 -5.89 1.19 -22.11
N ASP A 46 -6.92 1.95 -22.45
CA ASP A 46 -7.17 3.30 -21.92
C ASP A 46 -7.45 3.35 -20.41
N ASP A 47 -7.85 2.23 -19.80
CA ASP A 47 -8.19 2.06 -18.38
C ASP A 47 -7.11 1.29 -17.59
N LEU A 48 -5.88 1.18 -18.11
CA LEU A 48 -4.74 0.58 -17.41
C LEU A 48 -3.65 1.61 -17.14
N PHE A 49 -3.31 1.76 -15.86
CA PHE A 49 -2.29 2.67 -15.39
C PHE A 49 -1.23 1.95 -14.58
N LEU A 50 0.01 2.43 -14.69
CA LEU A 50 1.17 1.93 -13.96
C LEU A 50 1.78 3.07 -13.15
N LEU A 51 1.94 2.85 -11.85
CA LEU A 51 2.63 3.74 -10.94
C LEU A 51 4.06 3.26 -10.73
N ASN A 52 5.00 4.17 -10.93
CA ASN A 52 6.42 3.93 -10.73
C ASN A 52 6.99 4.99 -9.77
N PHE A 53 7.88 4.57 -8.88
CA PHE A 53 8.41 5.41 -7.83
C PHE A 53 9.83 5.86 -8.19
N THR A 54 10.07 7.16 -8.27
CA THR A 54 11.45 7.69 -8.44
C THR A 54 12.29 7.37 -7.21
N ASN A 55 11.70 7.55 -6.02
CA ASN A 55 12.26 7.08 -4.75
C ASN A 55 11.50 5.82 -4.34
N GLN A 56 12.09 4.64 -4.56
CA GLN A 56 11.45 3.38 -4.21
C GLN A 56 11.05 3.36 -2.72
N PRO A 57 9.75 3.15 -2.40
CA PRO A 57 9.33 3.00 -1.01
C PRO A 57 9.94 1.76 -0.39
N ASP A 58 10.01 1.71 0.93
CA ASP A 58 10.15 0.41 1.60
C ASP A 58 8.84 -0.39 1.48
N PHE A 59 8.90 -1.69 1.77
CA PHE A 59 7.74 -2.56 1.65
C PHE A 59 6.57 -2.12 2.54
N GLU A 60 6.85 -1.55 3.71
CA GLU A 60 5.81 -1.04 4.62
C GLU A 60 4.99 0.07 3.96
N ARG A 61 5.66 1.08 3.38
CA ARG A 61 5.00 2.19 2.70
C ARG A 61 4.36 1.74 1.39
N PHE A 62 4.96 0.80 0.68
CA PHE A 62 4.36 0.20 -0.52
C PHE A 62 3.00 -0.44 -0.22
N LYS A 63 2.87 -1.20 0.89
CA LYS A 63 1.59 -1.75 1.34
C LYS A 63 0.56 -0.66 1.61
N TYR A 64 0.94 0.44 2.26
CA TYR A 64 0.03 1.57 2.50
C TYR A 64 -0.46 2.20 1.19
N PHE A 65 0.40 2.31 0.17
CA PHE A 65 0.02 2.85 -1.13
C PHE A 65 -0.97 1.93 -1.85
N VAL A 66 -0.74 0.61 -1.84
CA VAL A 66 -1.70 -0.37 -2.38
C VAL A 66 -3.04 -0.26 -1.66
N ASN A 67 -3.05 -0.21 -0.32
CA ASN A 67 -4.29 -0.09 0.44
C ASN A 67 -5.04 1.22 0.13
N TYR A 68 -4.31 2.35 0.12
CA TYR A 68 -4.90 3.66 -0.16
C TYR A 68 -5.52 3.70 -1.56
N LEU A 69 -4.81 3.20 -2.59
CA LEU A 69 -5.31 3.22 -3.97
C LEU A 69 -6.45 2.24 -4.23
N THR A 70 -6.73 1.31 -3.31
CA THR A 70 -7.98 0.53 -3.33
C THR A 70 -9.17 1.36 -2.86
N TYR A 71 -8.97 2.29 -1.93
CA TYR A 71 -10.04 3.09 -1.31
C TYR A 71 -9.68 4.59 -1.19
N PRO A 72 -9.36 5.29 -2.29
CA PRO A 72 -9.02 6.70 -2.20
C PRO A 72 -10.25 7.55 -1.87
N GLU A 73 -10.04 8.71 -1.25
CA GLU A 73 -11.09 9.72 -1.02
C GLU A 73 -11.41 10.49 -2.32
N VAL A 74 -11.69 9.75 -3.40
CA VAL A 74 -12.08 10.27 -4.73
C VAL A 74 -13.46 9.71 -5.07
N GLU A 75 -14.39 10.59 -5.42
CA GLU A 75 -15.77 10.21 -5.72
C GLU A 75 -15.82 9.27 -6.94
N ASN A 76 -16.57 8.17 -6.83
CA ASN A 76 -16.73 7.16 -7.88
C ASN A 76 -15.41 6.51 -8.36
N PHE A 77 -14.36 6.54 -7.53
CA PHE A 77 -13.12 5.84 -7.87
C PHE A 77 -13.33 4.33 -7.78
N GLU A 78 -13.34 3.66 -8.93
CA GLU A 78 -13.42 2.21 -9.03
C GLU A 78 -12.17 1.69 -9.76
N ALA A 79 -11.30 1.01 -9.02
CA ALA A 79 -10.13 0.37 -9.58
C ALA A 79 -9.85 -0.99 -8.94
N LYS A 80 -9.36 -1.91 -9.76
CA LYS A 80 -8.61 -3.05 -9.25
C LYS A 80 -7.15 -2.65 -9.09
N THR A 81 -6.68 -2.61 -7.85
CA THR A 81 -5.33 -2.21 -7.47
C THR A 81 -4.45 -3.43 -7.20
N LEU A 82 -3.36 -3.58 -7.95
CA LEU A 82 -2.42 -4.70 -7.84
C LEU A 82 -0.98 -4.17 -7.73
N GLY A 83 -0.33 -4.38 -6.60
CA GLY A 83 1.08 -4.10 -6.39
C GLY A 83 1.95 -5.30 -6.73
N TYR A 84 3.08 -5.07 -7.41
CA TYR A 84 4.09 -6.10 -7.67
C TYR A 84 5.38 -5.73 -6.96
N TRP A 85 5.90 -6.66 -6.17
CA TRP A 85 7.02 -6.43 -5.28
C TRP A 85 7.96 -7.65 -5.22
N THR A 86 9.27 -7.43 -5.30
CA THR A 86 10.26 -8.48 -5.03
C THR A 86 10.71 -8.39 -3.59
N VAL A 87 10.45 -9.45 -2.81
CA VAL A 87 10.76 -9.45 -1.38
C VAL A 87 12.26 -9.42 -1.14
N THR A 88 12.70 -8.54 -0.25
CA THR A 88 14.07 -8.41 0.21
C THR A 88 14.21 -8.81 1.67
N ALA A 89 15.44 -9.00 2.14
CA ALA A 89 15.71 -9.27 3.56
C ALA A 89 15.28 -8.10 4.48
N GLY A 90 15.08 -6.89 3.94
CA GLY A 90 14.65 -5.71 4.69
C GLY A 90 13.13 -5.66 4.96
N ASP A 91 12.33 -6.48 4.27
CA ASP A 91 10.87 -6.37 4.26
C ASP A 91 10.18 -7.00 5.48
N LYS A 92 10.97 -7.54 6.42
CA LYS A 92 10.50 -8.17 7.67
C LYS A 92 9.51 -9.33 7.48
N LEU A 93 9.49 -9.94 6.29
CA LEU A 93 8.80 -11.21 6.04
C LEU A 93 9.67 -12.39 6.47
N PRO A 94 9.08 -13.56 6.78
CA PRO A 94 9.85 -14.78 7.03
C PRO A 94 10.83 -15.09 5.89
N GLN A 95 12.01 -15.61 6.23
CA GLN A 95 13.12 -15.80 5.29
C GLN A 95 12.75 -16.59 4.04
N GLN A 96 11.82 -17.55 4.16
CA GLN A 96 11.33 -18.35 3.04
C GLN A 96 10.73 -17.52 1.89
N TYR A 97 10.22 -16.32 2.16
CA TYR A 97 9.67 -15.41 1.15
C TYR A 97 10.72 -14.51 0.50
N THR A 98 11.93 -14.41 1.06
CA THR A 98 12.98 -13.53 0.52
C THR A 98 13.38 -13.94 -0.90
N GLY A 99 13.45 -12.97 -1.81
CA GLY A 99 13.74 -13.16 -3.22
C GLY A 99 12.54 -13.55 -4.07
N GLN A 100 11.39 -13.85 -3.45
CA GLN A 100 10.18 -14.20 -4.20
C GLN A 100 9.46 -12.97 -4.74
N ARG A 101 8.76 -13.17 -5.86
CA ARG A 101 7.86 -12.18 -6.43
C ARG A 101 6.49 -12.26 -5.76
N ALA A 102 6.02 -11.13 -5.27
CA ALA A 102 4.75 -10.98 -4.57
C ALA A 102 3.79 -10.12 -5.39
N LEU A 103 2.55 -10.58 -5.50
CA LEU A 103 1.40 -9.80 -5.93
C LEU A 103 0.64 -9.37 -4.68
N VAL A 104 0.69 -8.06 -4.39
CA VAL A 104 0.10 -7.41 -3.21
C VAL A 104 -1.24 -6.76 -3.61
N TYR A 105 -2.28 -6.97 -2.81
CA TYR A 105 -3.64 -6.52 -3.13
C TYR A 105 -4.48 -6.39 -1.86
N VAL A 106 -5.66 -5.80 -1.93
CA VAL A 106 -6.67 -5.92 -0.87
C VAL A 106 -7.70 -6.97 -1.32
N SER A 107 -7.97 -7.97 -0.47
CA SER A 107 -8.92 -9.04 -0.79
C SER A 107 -10.35 -8.49 -0.81
N GLU A 108 -11.16 -8.94 -1.77
CA GLU A 108 -12.62 -8.67 -1.78
C GLU A 108 -13.35 -9.34 -0.60
N GLN A 109 -12.70 -10.30 0.05
CA GLN A 109 -13.22 -10.99 1.24
C GLN A 109 -12.78 -10.31 2.54
N ASP A 110 -11.92 -9.30 2.49
CA ASP A 110 -11.50 -8.55 3.67
C ASP A 110 -12.56 -7.51 4.06
N THR A 111 -13.05 -7.61 5.30
CA THR A 111 -14.06 -6.70 5.86
C THR A 111 -13.49 -5.70 6.85
N GLU A 112 -12.21 -5.82 7.21
CA GLU A 112 -11.56 -4.96 8.21
C GLU A 112 -11.03 -3.66 7.59
N GLY A 113 -10.63 -3.71 6.30
CA GLY A 113 -10.23 -2.54 5.51
C GLY A 113 -8.84 -1.96 5.86
N ASP A 114 -8.13 -2.60 6.78
CA ASP A 114 -6.81 -2.22 7.29
C ASP A 114 -5.75 -3.31 7.06
N ASN A 115 -5.94 -4.13 6.03
CA ASN A 115 -4.98 -5.16 5.64
C ASN A 115 -4.75 -5.19 4.14
N VAL A 116 -3.55 -5.64 3.80
CA VAL A 116 -3.22 -6.09 2.47
C VAL A 116 -2.91 -7.59 2.49
N HIS A 117 -3.04 -8.20 1.33
CA HIS A 117 -2.81 -9.59 1.09
C HIS A 117 -1.69 -9.73 0.06
N ALA A 118 -0.98 -10.85 0.10
CA ALA A 118 -0.07 -11.20 -0.98
C ALA A 118 -0.16 -12.67 -1.35
N VAL A 119 -0.06 -12.91 -2.66
CA VAL A 119 0.20 -14.23 -3.23
C VAL A 119 1.58 -14.20 -3.88
N PHE A 120 2.29 -15.32 -3.79
CA PHE A 120 3.62 -15.48 -4.36
C PHE A 120 3.58 -16.49 -5.50
N GLU A 121 4.52 -16.39 -6.43
CA GLU A 121 4.65 -17.34 -7.55
C GLU A 121 4.79 -18.79 -7.05
N GLU A 122 5.75 -19.02 -6.15
CA GLU A 122 6.19 -20.34 -5.68
C GLU A 122 5.48 -20.83 -4.40
N GLN A 123 4.35 -20.23 -4.01
CA GLN A 123 3.64 -20.59 -2.76
C GLN A 123 2.17 -20.90 -3.01
N ASP A 124 1.64 -21.87 -2.26
CA ASP A 124 0.23 -22.31 -2.35
C ASP A 124 -0.69 -21.61 -1.35
N ASN A 125 -0.17 -20.63 -0.62
CA ASN A 125 -0.89 -19.86 0.39
C ASN A 125 -0.97 -18.37 0.02
N THR A 126 -2.05 -17.72 0.46
CA THR A 126 -2.09 -16.26 0.60
C THR A 126 -1.48 -15.88 1.95
N ILE A 127 -0.85 -14.71 2.05
CA ILE A 127 -0.54 -14.08 3.35
C ILE A 127 -1.44 -12.86 3.54
N LYS A 128 -1.90 -12.63 4.77
CA LYS A 128 -2.54 -11.40 5.23
C LYS A 128 -1.52 -10.61 6.05
N MET A 129 -1.44 -9.30 5.80
CA MET A 129 -0.54 -8.38 6.48
C MET A 129 -1.35 -7.16 6.91
N GLY A 130 -1.59 -7.06 8.22
CA GLY A 130 -2.29 -5.93 8.82
C GLY A 130 -1.35 -4.78 9.16
N PHE A 131 -1.96 -3.63 9.41
CA PHE A 131 -1.25 -2.41 9.83
C PHE A 131 -1.30 -2.18 11.35
N ALA A 132 -2.11 -2.96 12.07
CA ALA A 132 -2.18 -2.93 13.52
C ALA A 132 -1.03 -3.73 14.17
N SER A 133 -0.59 -3.29 15.35
CA SER A 133 0.43 -4.02 16.11
C SER A 133 -0.09 -5.40 16.52
N GLY A 134 0.70 -6.43 16.23
CA GLY A 134 0.36 -7.84 16.47
C GLY A 134 -0.33 -8.54 15.29
N GLU A 135 -0.73 -7.81 14.24
CA GLU A 135 -1.39 -8.36 13.04
C GLU A 135 -0.48 -8.27 11.79
N GLU A 136 0.83 -8.14 11.96
CA GLU A 136 1.75 -7.78 10.87
C GLU A 136 1.86 -8.86 9.79
N PHE A 137 1.62 -10.13 10.15
CA PHE A 137 1.77 -11.26 9.23
C PHE A 137 0.97 -12.49 9.66
N LYS A 138 0.16 -13.02 8.74
CA LYS A 138 -0.61 -14.26 8.92
C LYS A 138 -0.68 -15.07 7.63
N VAL A 139 -0.26 -16.33 7.67
CA VAL A 139 -0.45 -17.26 6.55
C VAL A 139 -1.90 -17.73 6.51
N LEU A 140 -2.53 -17.64 5.34
CA LEU A 140 -3.86 -18.19 5.08
C LEU A 140 -3.70 -19.56 4.41
N GLY A 141 -4.41 -20.59 4.90
CA GLY A 141 -4.21 -21.98 4.47
C GLY A 141 -4.54 -22.32 3.02
N LYS A 142 -4.94 -21.34 2.19
CA LYS A 142 -5.18 -21.49 0.76
C LYS A 142 -4.84 -20.19 0.03
N LYS A 143 -4.39 -20.31 -1.22
CA LYS A 143 -4.30 -19.19 -2.17
C LYS A 143 -5.70 -18.72 -2.55
N GLU A 144 -5.91 -17.42 -2.55
CA GLU A 144 -7.16 -16.81 -3.02
C GLU A 144 -7.28 -16.89 -4.54
N PHE A 145 -6.17 -16.65 -5.24
CA PHE A 145 -6.05 -16.83 -6.69
C PHE A 145 -4.58 -17.13 -7.08
N PRO A 146 -4.33 -17.76 -8.25
CA PRO A 146 -2.97 -17.95 -8.75
C PRO A 146 -2.23 -16.63 -8.93
N PHE A 147 -0.93 -16.62 -8.63
CA PHE A 147 -0.08 -15.48 -8.96
C PHE A 147 -0.06 -15.27 -10.48
N SER A 148 -0.20 -14.01 -10.91
CA SER A 148 -0.13 -13.63 -12.32
C SER A 148 0.41 -12.21 -12.43
N GLU A 149 1.52 -12.07 -13.16
CA GLU A 149 2.15 -10.79 -13.46
C GLU A 149 2.18 -10.58 -14.98
N PRO A 150 1.56 -9.50 -15.50
CA PRO A 150 1.64 -9.19 -16.92
C PRO A 150 3.07 -8.80 -17.30
N THR A 151 3.53 -9.27 -18.45
CA THR A 151 4.80 -8.82 -19.05
C THR A 151 4.56 -7.57 -19.87
N PHE A 152 5.39 -6.55 -19.66
CA PHE A 152 5.31 -5.28 -20.36
C PHE A 152 6.67 -4.86 -20.93
N ALA A 153 6.62 -4.14 -22.04
CA ALA A 153 7.73 -3.37 -22.57
C ALA A 153 7.54 -1.88 -22.25
N SER A 154 8.61 -1.08 -22.37
CA SER A 154 8.52 0.35 -22.02
C SER A 154 7.62 1.13 -22.99
N GLU A 155 7.58 0.70 -24.24
CA GLU A 155 6.75 1.24 -25.32
C GLU A 155 5.25 0.96 -25.17
N ASP A 156 4.86 0.02 -24.30
CA ASP A 156 3.46 -0.28 -24.01
C ASP A 156 2.79 0.84 -23.20
N PHE A 157 3.58 1.80 -22.71
CA PHE A 157 3.15 2.84 -21.80
C PHE A 157 3.63 4.23 -22.23
N SER A 158 2.76 5.21 -22.00
CA SER A 158 3.07 6.63 -22.15
C SER A 158 3.01 7.33 -20.80
N LEU A 159 3.97 8.21 -20.51
CA LEU A 159 3.95 8.98 -19.28
C LEU A 159 2.74 9.92 -19.29
N MET A 160 1.86 9.78 -18.31
CA MET A 160 0.68 10.61 -18.16
C MET A 160 0.99 11.81 -17.26
N SER A 161 1.50 11.54 -16.05
CA SER A 161 1.73 12.57 -15.02
C SER A 161 2.90 12.20 -14.12
N THR A 162 3.53 13.22 -13.52
CA THR A 162 4.49 13.07 -12.42
C THR A 162 3.99 13.85 -11.22
N PHE A 163 4.04 13.25 -10.04
CA PHE A 163 3.46 13.76 -8.82
C PHE A 163 4.55 14.04 -7.79
N THR A 164 4.40 15.16 -7.09
CA THR A 164 5.20 15.57 -5.94
C THR A 164 4.23 16.16 -4.92
N PRO A 165 4.51 16.05 -3.60
CA PRO A 165 3.65 16.64 -2.58
C PRO A 165 3.41 18.12 -2.81
N ALA A 166 2.15 18.56 -2.68
CA ALA A 166 1.82 19.97 -2.75
C ALA A 166 2.42 20.72 -1.54
N PRO A 167 3.09 21.89 -1.74
CA PRO A 167 3.76 22.62 -0.66
C PRO A 167 2.88 23.06 0.52
N SER A 168 1.55 23.00 0.38
CA SER A 168 0.60 23.63 1.30
C SER A 168 -0.46 22.70 1.88
N ARG A 169 -0.34 21.37 1.71
CA ARG A 169 -1.26 20.39 2.32
C ARG A 169 -0.53 19.48 3.30
N GLN A 170 0.07 20.07 4.33
CA GLN A 170 0.10 19.36 5.60
C GLN A 170 -1.35 19.33 6.10
N LYS A 171 -2.14 18.33 5.66
CA LYS A 171 -3.48 18.10 6.23
C LYS A 171 -3.24 17.99 7.74
N GLU A 172 -3.89 18.86 8.52
CA GLU A 172 -4.03 18.64 9.96
C GLU A 172 -4.45 17.19 10.15
N THR A 173 -3.61 16.41 10.82
CA THR A 173 -3.93 15.05 11.22
C THR A 173 -5.16 15.15 12.11
N LYS A 174 -6.36 14.97 11.55
CA LYS A 174 -7.52 14.66 12.38
C LYS A 174 -7.14 13.37 13.11
N PRO A 175 -7.23 13.31 14.45
CA PRO A 175 -6.83 12.14 15.19
C PRO A 175 -7.80 11.01 14.84
N GLY A 176 -7.43 10.19 13.87
CA GLY A 176 -8.06 8.91 13.63
C GLY A 176 -7.73 8.01 14.82
N CYS A 177 -8.70 7.85 15.72
CA CYS A 177 -8.90 6.74 16.68
C CYS A 177 -7.70 5.99 17.29
N SER A 178 -6.52 6.59 17.41
CA SER A 178 -5.36 6.02 18.10
C SER A 178 -4.89 6.87 19.29
N PHE A 179 -5.80 7.70 19.83
CA PHE A 179 -5.59 8.46 21.06
C PHE A 179 -6.40 7.89 22.23
N LEU A 180 -6.18 6.61 22.53
CA LEU A 180 -6.56 5.99 23.81
C LEU A 180 -5.42 5.10 24.33
N MET A 181 -4.20 5.61 24.36
CA MET A 181 -3.06 4.98 25.06
C MET A 181 -2.17 6.04 25.70
N ALA A 182 -2.77 6.90 26.53
CA ALA A 182 -2.02 7.77 27.44
C ALA A 182 -2.83 8.10 28.71
N SER A 183 -3.40 7.07 29.36
CA SER A 183 -3.99 7.26 30.69
C SER A 183 -4.08 5.97 31.53
N PHE A 184 -3.00 5.19 31.61
CA PHE A 184 -2.89 4.13 32.64
C PHE A 184 -1.48 4.00 33.26
N LEU A 185 -0.72 5.09 33.29
CA LEU A 185 0.56 5.18 34.02
C LEU A 185 0.56 6.40 34.95
N ALA A 186 -0.49 6.55 35.76
CA ALA A 186 -0.50 7.53 36.86
C ALA A 186 -1.38 7.13 38.08
N PHE A 187 -2.01 5.95 38.08
CA PHE A 187 -2.88 5.50 39.19
C PHE A 187 -2.48 4.16 39.82
N GLY A 188 -1.24 3.69 39.57
CA GLY A 188 -0.70 2.45 40.12
C GLY A 188 0.30 2.64 41.28
N ILE A 189 0.47 3.85 41.83
CA ILE A 189 1.41 4.12 42.94
C ILE A 189 0.71 4.87 44.11
N PHE A 190 -0.62 4.84 44.21
CA PHE A 190 -1.32 5.46 45.37
C PHE A 190 -2.10 4.49 46.27
N CYS A 191 -2.20 3.20 45.93
CA CYS A 191 -2.88 2.21 46.77
C CYS A 191 -1.94 1.33 47.63
N LEU A 192 -0.69 1.75 47.82
CA LEU A 192 0.28 1.04 48.69
C LEU A 192 0.68 1.83 49.95
N TRP A 193 -0.07 2.89 50.30
CA TRP A 193 0.18 3.71 51.50
C TRP A 193 -1.00 3.81 52.48
N LEU A 194 -1.99 2.90 52.39
CA LEU A 194 -3.10 2.82 53.36
C LEU A 194 -3.26 1.46 54.05
N ILE A 195 -2.17 0.68 54.13
CA ILE A 195 -2.08 -0.47 55.04
C ILE A 195 -0.70 -0.42 55.70
N ILE A 196 -0.58 0.40 56.75
CA ILE A 196 0.23 0.22 57.98
C ILE A 196 -0.43 1.11 59.03
#